data_AF-L5LM67-F1
#
_entry.id   AF-L5LM67-F1
#
_cell.length_a   1.000
_cell.length_b   1.000
_cell.length_c   1.000
_cell.angle_alpha   90.00
_cell.angle_beta   90.00
_cell.angle_gamma   90.00
#
_symmetry.space_group_name_H-M   'P 1'
#
loop_
_entity.id
_entity.type
_entity.pdbx_description
1 polymer ?
#
loop_
_entity_poly.entity_id
_entity_poly.type
_entity_poly.pdbx_seq_one_letter_code
_entity_poly.pdbx_strand_id
1 'polypeptide(L)'
;MAKYVGAAAMYFISKRLKSRHHLQDDVREDLYEAANKWVAAVGKDRPFMGGQKPNLADLAVYGVLRVMEGLEAFDDLMRHTRIQPWYLRVEKAIAAEALQ
;
A
#
# COMPACT_ATOMS: atom_id res chain seq x y z
N MET A 1 6.54 1.72 28.64
CA MET A 1 6.68 0.25 28.72
C MET A 1 5.76 -0.47 27.74
N ALA A 2 4.44 -0.27 27.76
CA ALA A 2 3.50 -0.96 26.86
C ALA A 2 3.84 -0.89 25.35
N LYS A 3 4.23 0.29 24.83
CA LYS A 3 4.65 0.45 23.43
C LYS A 3 5.86 -0.40 23.02
N TYR A 4 6.82 -0.58 23.93
CA TYR A 4 8.03 -1.35 23.69
C TYR A 4 7.75 -2.86 23.75
N VAL A 5 6.94 -3.30 24.70
CA VAL A 5 6.49 -4.70 24.80
C VAL A 5 5.63 -5.07 23.59
N GLY A 6 4.74 -4.17 23.17
CA GLY A 6 3.94 -4.34 21.97
C GLY A 6 4.81 -4.47 20.71
N ALA A 7 5.80 -3.59 20.54
CA ALA A 7 6.72 -3.68 19.40
C ALA A 7 7.51 -5.00 19.37
N ALA A 8 8.02 -5.45 20.52
CA ALA A 8 8.71 -6.73 20.62
C ALA A 8 7.79 -7.90 20.28
N ALA A 9 6.55 -7.91 20.82
CA ALA A 9 5.56 -8.94 20.49
C ALA A 9 5.23 -8.95 18.99
N MET A 10 4.97 -7.77 18.40
CA MET A 10 4.66 -7.63 16.98
C MET A 10 5.81 -8.08 16.08
N TYR A 11 7.07 -7.87 16.49
CA TYR A 11 8.23 -8.35 15.75
C TYR A 11 8.30 -9.89 15.67
N PHE A 12 7.97 -10.60 16.75
CA PHE A 12 7.94 -12.07 16.71
C PHE A 12 6.70 -12.59 15.96
N ILE A 13 5.55 -11.95 16.14
CA ILE A 13 4.31 -12.29 15.42
C ILE A 13 4.50 -12.10 13.92
N SER A 14 5.12 -10.99 13.49
CA SER A 14 5.36 -10.71 12.08
C SER A 14 6.27 -11.75 11.41
N LYS A 15 7.29 -12.28 12.11
CA LYS A 15 8.10 -13.39 11.62
C LYS A 15 7.29 -14.66 11.38
N ARG A 16 6.35 -14.98 12.29
CA ARG A 16 5.47 -16.13 12.14
C ARG A 16 4.48 -15.94 10.99
N LEU A 17 3.94 -14.72 10.84
CA LEU A 17 3.07 -14.37 9.72
C LEU A 17 3.81 -14.46 8.38
N LYS A 18 5.05 -13.97 8.30
CA LYS A 18 5.92 -14.09 7.12
C LYS A 18 6.01 -15.54 6.65
N SER A 19 6.38 -16.45 7.56
CA SER A 19 6.47 -17.88 7.26
C SER A 19 5.11 -18.49 6.88
N ARG A 20 4.04 -18.17 7.61
CA ARG A 20 2.68 -18.70 7.35
C ARG A 20 2.15 -18.28 5.98
N HIS A 21 2.43 -17.06 5.55
CA HIS A 21 1.98 -16.50 4.28
C HIS A 21 2.96 -16.74 3.13
N HIS A 22 4.02 -17.51 3.36
CA HIS A 22 5.06 -17.83 2.36
C HIS A 22 5.67 -16.58 1.70
N LEU A 23 5.85 -15.52 2.50
CA LEU A 23 6.54 -14.31 2.05
C LEU A 23 8.02 -14.59 1.81
N GLN A 24 8.59 -13.89 0.85
CA GLN A 24 10.00 -13.92 0.49
C GLN A 24 10.90 -13.54 1.66
N ASP A 25 12.19 -13.86 1.54
CA ASP A 25 13.14 -13.55 2.61
C ASP A 25 13.28 -12.06 2.86
N ASP A 26 13.32 -11.28 1.78
CA ASP A 26 13.05 -9.86 1.83
C ASP A 26 11.56 -9.61 1.61
N VAL A 27 10.84 -9.31 2.69
CA VAL A 27 9.40 -9.00 2.65
C VAL A 27 9.08 -7.71 1.91
N ARG A 28 10.07 -6.86 1.62
CA ARG A 28 9.90 -5.67 0.79
C ARG A 28 9.59 -6.05 -0.65
N GLU A 29 10.20 -7.11 -1.16
CA GLU A 29 9.98 -7.56 -2.55
C GLU A 29 8.53 -8.00 -2.76
N ASP A 30 7.92 -8.72 -1.82
CA ASP A 30 6.49 -9.07 -1.91
C ASP A 30 5.58 -7.83 -1.97
N LEU A 31 5.93 -6.79 -1.20
CA LEU A 31 5.21 -5.52 -1.20
C LEU A 31 5.36 -4.81 -2.56
N TYR A 32 6.57 -4.80 -3.11
CA TYR A 32 6.86 -4.18 -4.41
C TYR A 32 6.18 -4.92 -5.57
N GLU A 33 6.23 -6.25 -5.56
CA GLU A 33 5.54 -7.10 -6.53
C GLU A 33 4.03 -6.86 -6.50
N ALA A 34 3.42 -6.84 -5.30
CA ALA A 34 1.99 -6.57 -5.16
C ALA A 34 1.60 -5.19 -5.68
N ALA A 35 2.40 -4.16 -5.36
CA ALA A 35 2.17 -2.80 -5.83
C ALA A 35 2.32 -2.66 -7.35
N ASN A 36 3.36 -3.25 -7.94
CA ASN A 36 3.56 -3.23 -9.38
C ASN A 36 2.49 -4.04 -10.11
N LYS A 37 2.02 -5.17 -9.54
CA LYS A 37 0.89 -5.94 -10.05
C LYS A 37 -0.39 -5.10 -10.05
N TRP A 38 -0.65 -4.33 -9.00
CA TRP A 38 -1.78 -3.41 -8.94
C TRP A 38 -1.69 -2.34 -10.03
N VAL A 39 -0.55 -1.65 -10.16
CA VAL A 39 -0.34 -0.63 -11.19
C VAL A 39 -0.51 -1.21 -12.60
N ALA A 40 0.00 -2.42 -12.84
CA ALA A 40 -0.19 -3.12 -14.11
C ALA A 40 -1.67 -3.42 -14.40
N ALA A 41 -2.45 -3.78 -13.38
CA ALA A 41 -3.88 -4.03 -13.52
C ALA A 41 -4.70 -2.74 -13.76
N VAL A 42 -4.28 -1.61 -13.18
CA VAL A 42 -4.84 -0.29 -13.54
C VAL A 42 -4.54 0.00 -15.02
N GLY A 43 -3.33 -0.30 -15.48
CA GLY A 43 -2.90 -0.09 -16.86
C GLY A 43 -2.48 1.36 -17.14
N LYS A 44 -2.27 1.68 -18.42
CA LYS A 44 -1.80 3.01 -18.86
C LYS A 44 -2.91 3.90 -19.40
N ASP A 45 -4.03 3.31 -19.82
CA ASP A 45 -5.09 4.00 -20.57
C ASP A 45 -6.13 4.68 -19.68
N ARG A 46 -6.03 4.48 -18.36
CA ARG A 46 -6.96 5.02 -17.37
C ARG A 46 -6.24 5.49 -16.10
N PRO A 47 -6.71 6.57 -15.45
CA PRO A 47 -6.07 7.09 -14.25
C PRO A 47 -6.30 6.21 -13.00
N PHE A 48 -7.42 5.47 -12.95
CA PHE A 48 -7.85 4.62 -11.84
C PHE A 48 -8.34 3.27 -12.35
N MET A 49 -8.45 2.27 -11.47
CA MET A 49 -9.13 1.01 -11.78
C MET A 49 -10.59 1.26 -12.21
N GLY A 50 -11.26 2.22 -11.57
CA GLY A 50 -12.60 2.70 -11.93
C GLY A 50 -12.71 3.50 -13.24
N GLY A 51 -11.62 3.69 -13.99
CA GLY A 51 -11.62 4.55 -15.18
C GLY A 51 -11.32 5.99 -14.78
N GLN A 52 -12.25 6.92 -15.04
CA GLN A 52 -12.07 8.36 -14.80
C GLN A 52 -12.21 8.78 -13.33
N LYS A 53 -12.88 7.98 -12.51
CA LYS A 53 -13.04 8.19 -11.07
C LYS A 53 -12.60 6.93 -10.32
N PRO A 54 -12.10 7.05 -9.09
CA PRO A 54 -11.77 5.87 -8.28
C PRO A 54 -13.05 5.07 -7.98
N ASN A 55 -12.96 3.74 -8.06
CA ASN A 55 -14.03 2.85 -7.61
C ASN A 55 -13.66 2.20 -6.25
N LEU A 56 -14.50 1.27 -5.78
CA LEU A 56 -14.23 0.55 -4.53
C LEU A 56 -12.89 -0.19 -4.51
N ALA A 57 -12.39 -0.68 -5.65
CA ALA A 57 -11.09 -1.33 -5.71
C ALA A 57 -9.95 -0.32 -5.49
N ASP A 58 -10.04 0.86 -6.11
CA ASP A 58 -9.07 1.94 -5.88
C ASP A 58 -9.05 2.36 -4.40
N LEU A 59 -10.24 2.56 -3.81
CA LEU A 59 -10.38 2.97 -2.41
C LEU A 59 -9.90 1.89 -1.43
N ALA A 60 -10.14 0.62 -1.72
CA ALA A 60 -9.68 -0.48 -0.88
C ALA A 60 -8.15 -0.58 -0.86
N VAL A 61 -7.51 -0.53 -2.02
CA VAL A 61 -6.04 -0.59 -2.11
C VAL A 61 -5.43 0.65 -1.49
N TYR A 62 -5.96 1.83 -1.79
CA TYR A 62 -5.50 3.09 -1.21
C TYR A 62 -5.59 3.07 0.32
N GLY A 63 -6.74 2.66 0.87
CA GLY A 63 -6.96 2.59 2.31
C GLY A 63 -5.96 1.67 3.03
N VAL A 64 -5.64 0.50 2.44
CA VAL A 64 -4.64 -0.41 3.00
C VAL A 64 -3.25 0.20 2.99
N LEU A 65 -2.85 0.84 1.88
CA LEU A 65 -1.53 1.45 1.77
C LEU A 65 -1.35 2.67 2.69
N ARG A 66 -2.43 3.45 2.87
CA ARG A 66 -2.43 4.65 3.72
C ARG A 66 -2.09 4.36 5.18
N VAL A 67 -2.42 3.18 5.70
CA VAL A 67 -2.09 2.78 7.08
C VAL A 67 -0.57 2.78 7.33
N MET A 68 0.24 2.67 6.27
CA MET A 68 1.69 2.68 6.36
C MET A 68 2.32 4.08 6.23
N GLU A 69 1.54 5.13 5.94
CA GLU A 69 2.07 6.49 5.84
C GLU A 69 2.88 6.89 7.09
N GLY A 70 4.06 7.47 6.85
CA GLY A 70 5.00 7.85 7.92
C GLY A 70 5.90 6.72 8.42
N LEU A 71 5.78 5.50 7.86
CA LEU A 71 6.71 4.39 8.10
C LEU A 71 7.71 4.26 6.95
N GLU A 72 8.90 3.76 7.24
CA GLU A 72 9.94 3.45 6.24
C GLU A 72 9.42 2.54 5.11
N ALA A 73 8.53 1.60 5.44
CA ALA A 73 7.91 0.70 4.46
C ALA A 73 7.12 1.44 3.36
N PHE A 74 6.50 2.58 3.69
CA PHE A 74 5.76 3.38 2.73
C PHE A 74 6.70 4.20 1.86
N ASP A 75 7.75 4.78 2.44
CA ASP A 75 8.79 5.47 1.68
C ASP A 75 9.47 4.53 0.67
N ASP A 76 9.81 3.33 1.11
CA ASP A 76 10.36 2.26 0.29
C ASP A 76 9.42 1.90 -0.87
N LEU A 77 8.13 1.68 -0.56
CA LEU A 77 7.10 1.40 -1.56
C LEU A 77 7.01 2.50 -2.61
N MET A 78 7.06 3.77 -2.21
CA MET A 78 6.96 4.91 -3.13
C MET A 78 8.21 5.05 -4.01
N ARG A 79 9.39 4.70 -3.50
CA ARG A 79 10.67 4.80 -4.23
C ARG A 79 10.92 3.63 -5.17
N HIS A 80 10.57 2.42 -4.77
CA HIS A 80 10.95 1.18 -5.47
C HIS A 80 9.86 0.63 -6.39
N THR A 81 8.72 1.31 -6.49
CA THR A 81 7.60 0.90 -7.36
C THR A 81 7.07 2.06 -8.18
N ARG A 82 6.16 1.77 -9.10
CA ARG A 82 5.49 2.80 -9.92
C ARG A 82 4.13 3.23 -9.35
N ILE A 83 3.86 2.95 -8.07
CA ILE A 83 2.53 3.15 -7.47
C ILE A 83 2.23 4.62 -7.14
N GLN A 84 3.26 5.43 -6.87
CA GLN A 84 3.12 6.79 -6.37
C GLN A 84 2.18 7.68 -7.22
N PRO A 85 2.28 7.71 -8.56
CA PRO A 85 1.38 8.56 -9.36
C PRO A 85 -0.09 8.15 -9.23
N TRP A 86 -0.39 6.85 -9.13
CA TRP A 86 -1.77 6.39 -8.90
C TRP A 86 -2.24 6.74 -7.49
N TYR A 87 -1.39 6.53 -6.48
CA TYR A 87 -1.71 6.81 -5.08
C TYR A 87 -2.11 8.28 -4.87
N LEU A 88 -1.28 9.21 -5.36
CA LEU A 88 -1.54 10.65 -5.24
C LEU A 88 -2.78 11.10 -6.01
N ARG A 89 -3.11 10.44 -7.13
CA ARG A 89 -4.37 10.72 -7.84
C ARG A 89 -5.58 10.33 -7.01
N VAL A 90 -5.53 9.18 -6.32
CA VAL A 90 -6.64 8.73 -5.45
C VAL A 90 -6.77 9.65 -4.24
N GLU A 91 -5.65 10.00 -3.60
CA GLU A 91 -5.63 10.95 -2.49
C GLU A 91 -6.29 12.28 -2.87
N LYS A 92 -5.88 12.86 -4.00
CA LYS A 92 -6.44 14.12 -4.50
C LYS A 92 -7.93 14.00 -4.81
N ALA A 93 -8.37 12.88 -5.39
CA ALA A 93 -9.78 12.66 -5.70
C ALA A 93 -10.64 12.60 -4.42
N ILE A 94 -10.17 11.89 -3.40
CA ILE A 94 -10.86 11.79 -2.10
C ILE A 94 -10.90 13.15 -1.41
N ALA A 95 -9.79 13.89 -1.39
CA ALA A 95 -9.74 15.23 -0.80
C ALA A 95 -10.69 16.22 -1.50
N ALA A 96 -10.85 16.11 -2.83
CA ALA A 96 -11.76 16.94 -3.59
C ALA A 96 -13.24 16.63 -3.30
N GLU A 97 -13.60 15.36 -3.08
CA GLU A 97 -14.96 14.97 -2.71
C GLU A 97 -15.30 15.32 -1.26
N ALA A 98 -14.33 15.29 -0.34
CA ALA A 98 -14.55 15.65 1.06
C ALA A 98 -14.80 17.15 1.29
N LEU A 99 -14.52 17.99 0.29
CA LEU A 99 -14.74 19.44 0.31
C LEU A 99 -16.07 19.86 -0.36
N GLN A 100 -16.89 18.90 -0.78
CA GLN A 100 -18.23 19.11 -1.36
C GLN A 100 -19.31 18.77 -0.33
#